data_AF-A0A4W5K9H1-F1
#
_entry.id   AF-A0A4W5K9H1-F1
#
_cell.length_a   1.000
_cell.length_b   1.000
_cell.length_c   1.000
_cell.angle_alpha   90.00
_cell.angle_beta   90.00
_cell.angle_gamma   90.00
#
_symmetry.space_group_name_H-M   'P 1'
#
loop_
_entity.id
_entity.type
_entity.pdbx_description
1 polymer ?
#
loop_
_entity_poly.entity_id
_entity_poly.type
_entity_poly.pdbx_seq_one_letter_code
_entity_poly.pdbx_strand_id
1 'polypeptide(L)'
;MPQFLSLEAQSLLRMLFKRNPANRLGAGADGVEEIKRHAFFSTIDWNKLYRTELQPPFKPAAGKPDDTFCFDPEFTAKTPKDSPGIPPSANAHQLFKGFSFVAPASLDDKKGSPLLSILPIVQMHGGSAQFSDLYELQEDIGVGSYSICKRCVHRVSVMDYAVKVTSQYTLI
;
A
#
# COMPACT_ATOMS: atom_id res chain seq x y z
N MET A 1 15.48 -1.90 34.26
CA MET A 1 14.54 -1.03 33.51
C MET A 1 15.00 0.40 33.72
N PRO A 2 15.14 1.21 32.65
CA PRO A 2 15.57 2.60 32.79
C PRO A 2 14.62 3.40 33.69
N GLN A 3 15.17 4.26 34.56
CA GLN A 3 14.42 4.99 35.58
C GLN A 3 13.57 6.15 35.01
N PHE A 4 13.89 6.63 33.82
CA PHE A 4 13.15 7.72 33.16
C PHE A 4 11.78 7.29 32.59
N LEU A 5 11.48 5.99 32.58
CA LEU A 5 10.20 5.46 32.09
C LEU A 5 9.14 5.50 33.20
N SER A 6 7.91 5.89 32.86
CA SER A 6 6.77 5.81 33.79
C SER A 6 6.51 4.37 34.25
N LEU A 7 5.87 4.17 35.39
CA LEU A 7 5.60 2.84 35.93
C LEU A 7 4.73 2.01 34.97
N GLU A 8 3.78 2.65 34.30
CA GLU A 8 2.90 2.04 33.30
C GLU A 8 3.70 1.60 32.08
N ALA A 9 4.61 2.45 31.57
CA ALA A 9 5.50 2.09 30.47
C ALA A 9 6.41 0.92 30.86
N GLN A 10 6.92 0.93 32.09
CA GLN A 10 7.74 -0.16 32.57
C GLN A 10 6.95 -1.48 32.70
N SER A 11 5.72 -1.42 33.21
CA SER A 11 4.82 -2.56 33.29
C SER A 11 4.57 -3.16 31.91
N LEU A 12 4.19 -2.31 30.95
CA LEU A 12 3.89 -2.72 29.57
C LEU A 12 5.05 -3.51 28.96
N LEU A 13 6.27 -2.96 29.01
CA LEU A 13 7.46 -3.62 28.47
C LEU A 13 7.76 -4.95 29.16
N ARG A 14 7.58 -5.05 30.48
CA ARG A 14 7.79 -6.32 31.21
C ARG A 14 6.79 -7.41 30.80
N MET A 15 5.54 -7.02 30.48
CA MET A 15 4.51 -7.97 30.05
C MET A 15 4.63 -8.32 28.56
N LEU A 16 5.04 -7.39 27.70
CA LEU A 16 5.30 -7.64 26.28
C LEU A 16 6.59 -8.45 26.04
N PHE A 17 7.62 -8.28 26.87
CA PHE A 17 8.92 -8.95 26.69
C PHE A 17 9.09 -10.20 27.56
N LYS A 18 7.98 -10.89 27.88
CA LYS A 18 8.04 -12.21 28.49
C LYS A 18 8.72 -13.20 27.53
N ARG A 19 9.72 -13.92 28.06
CA ARG A 19 10.49 -14.93 27.32
C ARG A 19 9.59 -16.05 26.80
N ASN A 20 8.67 -16.53 27.63
CA ASN A 20 7.65 -17.48 27.20
C ASN A 20 6.55 -16.72 26.43
N PRO A 21 6.33 -17.02 25.13
CA PRO A 21 5.31 -16.34 24.33
C PRO A 21 3.90 -16.52 24.89
N ALA A 22 3.59 -17.65 25.52
CA ALA A 22 2.27 -17.91 26.11
C ALA A 22 1.94 -16.98 27.29
N ASN A 23 2.97 -16.42 27.94
CA ASN A 23 2.82 -15.50 29.07
C ASN A 23 2.89 -14.03 28.64
N ARG A 24 3.03 -13.75 27.34
CA ARG A 24 3.15 -12.40 26.81
C ARG A 24 1.79 -11.72 26.84
N LEU A 25 1.76 -10.43 27.20
CA LEU A 25 0.55 -9.61 27.07
C LEU A 25 -0.03 -9.74 25.66
N GLY A 26 -1.31 -10.11 25.59
CA GLY A 26 -2.03 -10.33 24.34
C GLY A 26 -1.88 -11.71 23.71
N ALA A 27 -1.26 -12.66 24.41
CA ALA A 27 -1.23 -14.07 24.00
C ALA A 27 -2.40 -14.90 24.56
N GLY A 28 -3.18 -14.34 25.50
CA GLY A 28 -4.36 -14.99 26.07
C GLY A 28 -5.58 -14.98 25.15
N ALA A 29 -6.70 -15.52 25.62
CA ALA A 29 -7.96 -15.63 24.86
C ALA A 29 -8.49 -14.27 24.37
N ASP A 30 -8.24 -13.19 25.13
CA ASP A 30 -8.68 -11.84 24.80
C ASP A 30 -7.77 -11.13 23.77
N GLY A 31 -6.60 -11.71 23.49
CA GLY A 31 -5.65 -11.20 22.50
C GLY A 31 -5.36 -9.71 22.64
N VAL A 32 -5.59 -8.96 21.56
CA VAL A 32 -5.33 -7.51 21.50
C VAL A 32 -6.14 -6.70 22.52
N GLU A 33 -7.29 -7.17 22.98
CA GLU A 33 -8.09 -6.44 23.97
C GLU A 33 -7.38 -6.35 25.33
N GLU A 34 -6.55 -7.33 25.67
CA GLU A 34 -5.68 -7.27 26.84
C GLU A 34 -4.66 -6.12 26.73
N ILE A 35 -4.10 -5.92 25.54
CA ILE A 35 -3.15 -4.82 25.25
C ILE A 35 -3.87 -3.48 25.35
N LYS A 36 -5.06 -3.35 24.73
CA LYS A 36 -5.84 -2.11 24.71
C LYS A 36 -6.25 -1.64 26.11
N ARG A 37 -6.51 -2.58 27.04
CA ARG A 37 -6.89 -2.30 28.43
C ARG A 37 -5.72 -1.98 29.35
N HIS A 38 -4.47 -2.17 28.92
CA HIS A 38 -3.31 -1.91 29.76
C HIS A 38 -3.22 -0.41 30.14
N ALA A 39 -2.88 -0.12 31.39
CA ALA A 39 -2.90 1.25 31.96
C ALA A 39 -2.09 2.28 31.16
N PHE A 40 -1.03 1.85 30.48
CA PHE A 40 -0.23 2.69 29.58
C PHE A 40 -1.07 3.33 28.45
N PHE A 41 -2.12 2.65 27.97
CA PHE A 41 -3.01 3.15 26.91
C PHE A 41 -4.32 3.74 27.44
N SER A 42 -4.43 3.99 28.75
CA SER A 42 -5.67 4.48 29.38
C SER A 42 -6.17 5.83 28.82
N THR A 43 -5.29 6.63 28.21
CA THR A 43 -5.62 7.91 27.58
C THR A 43 -6.08 7.79 26.13
N ILE A 44 -6.00 6.60 25.53
CA ILE A 44 -6.32 6.36 24.12
C ILE A 44 -7.76 5.93 23.97
N ASP A 45 -8.55 6.74 23.26
CA ASP A 45 -9.83 6.30 22.70
C ASP A 45 -9.57 5.54 21.39
N TRP A 46 -9.63 4.21 21.47
CA TRP A 46 -9.35 3.32 20.34
C TRP A 46 -10.29 3.50 19.16
N ASN A 47 -11.54 3.90 19.40
CA ASN A 47 -12.52 4.15 18.34
C ASN A 47 -12.21 5.45 17.60
N LYS A 48 -11.83 6.51 18.32
CA LYS A 48 -11.36 7.76 17.71
C LYS A 48 -10.04 7.57 16.96
N LEU A 49 -9.12 6.76 17.52
CA LEU A 49 -7.87 6.43 16.85
C LEU A 49 -8.13 5.73 15.51
N TYR A 50 -9.02 4.72 15.50
CA TYR A 50 -9.39 3.98 14.29
C TYR A 50 -10.02 4.89 13.23
N ARG A 51 -10.87 5.83 13.63
CA ARG A 51 -11.46 6.83 12.72
C ARG A 51 -10.52 8.00 12.38
N THR A 52 -9.26 7.94 12.79
CA THR A 52 -8.25 9.01 12.56
C THR A 52 -8.64 10.38 13.14
N GLU A 53 -9.42 10.39 14.21
CA GLU A 53 -9.92 11.61 14.87
C GLU A 53 -8.96 12.15 15.95
N LEU A 54 -7.97 11.36 16.37
CA LEU A 54 -6.94 11.80 17.31
C LEU A 54 -5.85 12.59 16.57
N GLN A 55 -5.48 13.75 17.09
CA GLN A 55 -4.36 14.51 16.56
C GLN A 55 -3.06 13.74 16.78
N PRO A 56 -2.25 13.48 15.73
CA PRO A 56 -0.97 12.81 15.91
C PRO A 56 0.00 13.72 16.69
N PRO A 57 0.84 13.14 17.57
CA PRO A 57 1.78 13.91 18.39
C PRO A 57 2.90 14.56 17.55
N PHE A 58 3.13 14.05 16.34
CA PHE A 58 4.10 14.57 15.38
C PHE A 58 3.46 14.60 14.00
N LYS A 59 3.60 15.74 13.32
CA LYS A 59 3.23 15.92 11.91
C LYS A 59 4.53 16.08 11.13
N PRO A 60 4.92 15.10 10.29
CA PRO A 60 6.08 15.24 9.42
C PRO A 60 5.97 16.49 8.55
N ALA A 61 7.10 17.12 8.24
CA ALA A 61 7.12 18.18 7.25
C ALA A 61 6.76 17.58 5.88
N ALA A 62 5.65 18.05 5.31
CA ALA A 62 5.26 17.74 3.95
C ALA A 62 5.53 18.98 3.10
N GLY A 63 6.32 18.81 2.05
CA GLY A 63 6.52 19.83 1.02
C GLY A 63 5.64 19.56 -0.19
N LYS A 64 6.24 19.57 -1.38
CA LYS A 64 5.61 19.21 -2.63
C LYS A 64 5.28 17.71 -2.70
N PRO A 65 4.35 17.28 -3.58
CA PRO A 65 3.96 15.87 -3.72
C PRO A 65 5.11 14.91 -4.07
N ASP A 66 6.17 15.44 -4.68
CA ASP A 66 7.37 14.77 -5.17
C ASP A 66 8.57 14.87 -4.22
N ASP A 67 8.39 15.48 -3.05
CA ASP A 67 9.47 15.64 -2.08
C ASP A 67 9.82 14.34 -1.36
N THR A 68 11.12 14.05 -1.25
CA THR A 68 11.64 12.80 -0.67
C THR A 68 12.43 13.02 0.63
N PHE A 69 12.15 14.09 1.39
CA PHE A 69 12.94 14.47 2.58
C PHE A 69 12.99 13.42 3.69
N CYS A 70 11.96 12.57 3.81
CA CYS A 70 11.91 11.49 4.80
C CYS A 70 12.52 10.18 4.29
N PHE A 71 13.09 10.16 3.09
CA PHE A 71 13.75 9.01 2.48
C PHE A 71 15.27 9.23 2.48
N ASP A 72 16.01 8.14 2.66
CA ASP A 72 17.47 8.20 2.65
C ASP A 72 17.98 8.59 1.24
N PRO A 73 18.88 9.60 1.14
CA PRO A 73 19.51 9.98 -0.12
C PRO A 73 20.17 8.83 -0.87
N GLU A 74 20.61 7.76 -0.18
CA GLU A 74 21.13 6.56 -0.83
C GLU A 74 20.13 5.99 -1.86
N PHE A 75 18.83 6.04 -1.58
CA PHE A 75 17.80 5.54 -2.49
C PHE A 75 17.32 6.60 -3.46
N THR A 76 17.10 7.84 -2.99
CA THR A 76 16.51 8.90 -3.83
C THR A 76 17.47 9.44 -4.88
N ALA A 77 18.79 9.26 -4.69
CA ALA A 77 19.80 9.60 -5.68
C ALA A 77 19.97 8.52 -6.78
N LYS A 78 19.42 7.32 -6.59
CA LYS A 78 19.48 6.26 -7.61
C LYS A 78 18.49 6.56 -8.73
N THR A 79 18.86 6.19 -9.95
CA THR A 79 17.92 6.29 -11.07
C THR A 79 16.78 5.27 -10.86
N PRO A 80 15.49 5.68 -10.94
CA PRO A 80 14.35 4.79 -10.76
C PRO A 80 14.18 3.91 -12.01
N LYS A 81 15.06 2.92 -12.15
CA LYS A 81 15.07 1.96 -13.24
C LYS A 81 15.22 0.57 -12.67
N ASP A 82 14.52 -0.37 -13.29
CA ASP A 82 14.70 -1.78 -12.99
C ASP A 82 16.13 -2.20 -13.35
N SER A 83 16.75 -2.95 -12.44
CA SER A 83 18.03 -3.58 -12.70
C SER A 83 17.89 -4.62 -13.82
N PRO A 84 18.93 -4.84 -14.65
CA PRO A 84 18.91 -5.90 -15.63
C PRO A 84 18.75 -7.27 -14.94
N GLY A 85 17.71 -8.02 -15.30
CA GLY A 85 17.46 -9.37 -14.83
C GLY A 85 17.82 -10.41 -15.89
N ILE A 86 18.14 -11.63 -15.44
CA ILE A 86 18.20 -12.78 -16.34
C ILE A 86 16.78 -13.06 -16.86
N PRO A 87 16.58 -13.25 -18.17
CA PRO A 87 15.27 -13.58 -18.70
C PRO A 87 14.70 -14.82 -17.98
N PRO A 88 13.45 -14.77 -17.51
CA PRO A 88 12.84 -15.92 -16.85
C PRO A 88 12.74 -17.10 -17.83
N SER A 89 12.76 -18.33 -17.30
CA SER A 89 12.54 -19.52 -18.13
C SER A 89 11.16 -19.46 -18.79
N ALA A 90 11.02 -20.10 -19.95
CA ALA A 90 9.80 -20.01 -20.78
C ALA A 90 8.50 -20.31 -20.00
N ASN A 91 8.55 -21.21 -19.01
CA ASN A 91 7.39 -21.62 -18.22
C ASN A 91 7.24 -20.89 -16.87
N ALA A 92 8.15 -19.98 -16.50
CA ALA A 92 8.09 -19.29 -15.22
C ALA A 92 6.80 -18.47 -15.01
N HIS A 93 6.19 -17.98 -16.10
CA HIS A 93 4.92 -17.27 -16.06
C HIS A 93 3.77 -18.09 -15.45
N GLN A 94 3.85 -19.42 -15.49
CA GLN A 94 2.83 -20.31 -14.91
C GLN A 94 2.87 -20.31 -13.38
N LEU A 95 4.03 -20.07 -12.76
CA LEU A 95 4.19 -20.01 -11.29
C LEU A 95 3.42 -18.85 -10.66
N PHE A 96 3.21 -17.78 -11.42
CA PHE A 96 2.55 -16.56 -10.94
C PHE A 96 1.12 -16.43 -11.48
N LYS A 97 0.51 -17.57 -11.87
CA LYS A 97 -0.86 -17.56 -12.35
C LYS A 97 -1.80 -17.04 -11.25
N GLY A 98 -2.57 -16.00 -11.56
CA GLY A 98 -3.48 -15.37 -10.58
C GLY A 98 -2.84 -14.34 -9.64
N PHE A 99 -1.56 -14.00 -9.82
CA PHE A 99 -0.90 -12.94 -9.04
C PHE A 99 -1.49 -11.54 -9.29
N SER A 100 -2.08 -11.35 -10.46
CA SER A 100 -2.66 -10.06 -10.87
C SER A 100 -3.94 -9.75 -10.10
N PHE A 101 -3.94 -8.65 -9.35
CA PHE A 101 -5.10 -8.16 -8.59
C PHE A 101 -5.33 -6.66 -8.84
N VAL A 102 -6.59 -6.27 -8.94
CA VAL A 102 -7.03 -4.87 -8.91
C VAL A 102 -8.02 -4.76 -7.76
N ALA A 103 -7.75 -3.88 -6.80
CA ALA A 103 -8.68 -3.66 -5.70
C ALA A 103 -10.02 -3.20 -6.27
N PRO A 104 -11.15 -3.85 -5.93
CA PRO A 104 -12.46 -3.30 -6.29
C PRO A 104 -12.56 -1.91 -5.67
N ALA A 105 -13.12 -0.94 -6.41
CA ALA A 105 -13.31 0.41 -5.89
C ALA A 105 -14.10 0.32 -4.58
N SER A 106 -13.43 0.56 -3.45
CA SER A 106 -14.05 0.51 -2.13
C SER A 106 -14.99 1.71 -2.03
N LEU A 107 -16.26 1.49 -1.67
CA LEU A 107 -17.34 2.50 -1.64
C LEU A 107 -17.19 3.61 -0.58
N ASP A 108 -16.04 3.73 0.08
CA ASP A 108 -15.82 4.71 1.16
C ASP A 108 -14.90 5.86 0.72
N ASP A 109 -15.32 6.58 -0.32
CA ASP A 109 -14.81 7.92 -0.63
C ASP A 109 -15.40 8.96 0.34
N LYS A 110 -15.00 8.90 1.61
CA LYS A 110 -15.19 10.03 2.54
C LYS A 110 -13.92 10.28 3.35
N LYS A 111 -13.12 11.21 2.81
CA LYS A 111 -11.98 11.92 3.42
C LYS A 111 -10.78 11.05 3.82
N GLY A 112 -9.87 10.86 2.87
CA GLY A 112 -8.49 10.44 3.12
C GLY A 112 -7.57 11.05 2.06
N SER A 113 -6.45 11.62 2.50
CA SER A 113 -5.38 12.22 1.71
C SER A 113 -5.02 11.50 0.39
N PRO A 114 -4.59 12.22 -0.67
CA PRO A 114 -4.17 11.62 -1.93
C PRO A 114 -2.78 11.00 -1.76
N LEU A 115 -2.69 9.81 -1.17
CA LEU A 115 -1.45 9.05 -1.10
C LEU A 115 -1.69 7.61 -1.54
N LEU A 116 -1.95 7.41 -2.83
CA LEU A 116 -1.62 6.17 -3.54
C LEU A 116 -1.50 6.48 -5.05
N SER A 117 -0.39 7.10 -5.45
CA SER A 117 0.01 7.22 -6.87
C SER A 117 1.51 6.92 -7.02
N ILE A 118 1.95 5.73 -6.59
CA ILE A 118 3.35 5.26 -6.79
C ILE A 118 3.37 3.89 -7.48
N LEU A 119 2.39 3.61 -8.32
CA LEU A 119 2.61 2.70 -9.45
C LEU A 119 2.56 3.54 -10.72
N PRO A 120 3.30 3.23 -11.79
CA PRO A 120 3.06 3.80 -13.11
C PRO A 120 1.72 3.34 -13.72
N ILE A 121 0.78 2.89 -12.88
CA ILE A 121 -0.61 2.71 -13.23
C ILE A 121 -1.25 4.10 -13.11
N VAL A 122 -1.33 4.79 -14.25
CA VAL A 122 -2.20 5.94 -14.40
C VAL A 122 -3.64 5.45 -14.24
N GLN A 123 -4.15 5.44 -13.00
CA GLN A 123 -5.57 5.27 -12.78
C GLN A 123 -6.20 6.64 -13.01
N MET A 124 -6.77 6.82 -14.21
CA MET A 124 -7.43 8.05 -14.64
C MET A 124 -8.60 8.36 -13.69
N HIS A 125 -8.34 9.15 -12.65
CA HIS A 125 -9.38 9.79 -11.85
C HIS A 125 -9.33 11.28 -12.10
N GLY A 126 -10.43 11.83 -12.62
CA GLY A 126 -10.67 13.28 -12.66
C GLY A 126 -10.77 13.84 -14.07
N GLY A 127 -11.95 13.71 -14.67
CA GLY A 127 -12.31 14.36 -15.93
C GLY A 127 -13.28 13.48 -16.71
N SER A 128 -14.35 14.05 -17.25
CA SER A 128 -15.42 13.33 -17.98
C SER A 128 -14.98 12.63 -19.27
N ALA A 129 -13.68 12.46 -19.51
CA ALA A 129 -13.11 11.80 -20.68
C ALA A 129 -13.05 10.29 -20.45
N GLN A 130 -13.63 9.52 -21.36
CA GLN A 130 -13.46 8.07 -21.38
C GLN A 130 -12.05 7.72 -21.87
N PHE A 131 -11.51 6.58 -21.42
CA PHE A 131 -10.18 6.11 -21.85
C PHE A 131 -10.01 6.12 -23.37
N SER A 132 -11.04 5.70 -24.11
CA SER A 132 -11.07 5.68 -25.59
C SER A 132 -10.91 7.05 -26.25
N ASP A 133 -11.23 8.13 -25.53
CA ASP A 133 -11.17 9.50 -26.04
C ASP A 133 -9.72 9.99 -26.13
N LEU A 134 -8.85 9.47 -25.26
CA LEU A 134 -7.45 9.89 -25.15
C LEU A 134 -6.47 8.84 -25.68
N TYR A 135 -6.89 7.58 -25.73
CA TYR A 135 -6.02 6.45 -25.98
C TYR A 135 -6.57 5.50 -27.04
N GLU A 136 -5.67 4.98 -27.86
CA GLU A 136 -5.97 3.99 -28.89
C GLU A 136 -5.28 2.67 -28.56
N LEU A 137 -6.07 1.62 -28.33
CA LEU A 137 -5.55 0.27 -28.11
C LEU A 137 -5.05 -0.34 -29.43
N GLN A 138 -3.87 -0.94 -29.38
CA GLN A 138 -3.24 -1.62 -30.50
C GLN A 138 -3.04 -3.11 -30.17
N GLU A 139 -1.99 -3.74 -30.70
CA GLU A 139 -1.76 -5.18 -30.61
C GLU A 139 -1.55 -5.69 -29.17
N ASP A 140 -1.81 -6.98 -28.98
CA ASP A 140 -1.51 -7.69 -27.75
C ASP A 140 0.00 -7.87 -27.62
N ILE A 141 0.57 -7.41 -26.51
CA ILE A 141 2.00 -7.49 -26.20
C ILE A 141 2.30 -8.45 -25.03
N GLY A 142 1.27 -9.00 -24.38
CA GLY A 142 1.44 -10.00 -23.35
C GLY A 142 0.12 -10.59 -22.86
N VAL A 143 0.15 -11.85 -22.42
CA VAL A 143 -1.02 -12.53 -21.85
C VAL A 143 -0.73 -12.87 -20.40
N GLY A 144 -1.58 -12.38 -19.50
CA GLY A 144 -1.66 -12.78 -18.10
C GLY A 144 -2.80 -13.77 -17.88
N SER A 145 -2.90 -14.30 -16.68
CA SER A 145 -3.88 -15.36 -16.35
C SER A 145 -5.33 -14.94 -16.54
N TYR A 146 -5.63 -13.67 -16.27
CA TYR A 146 -6.97 -13.07 -16.33
C TYR A 146 -6.93 -11.68 -16.99
N SER A 147 -5.89 -11.42 -17.78
CA SER A 147 -5.64 -10.10 -18.35
C SER A 147 -4.85 -10.19 -19.64
N ILE A 148 -5.03 -9.23 -20.53
CA ILE A 148 -4.22 -9.07 -21.74
C ILE A 148 -3.53 -7.71 -21.65
N CYS A 149 -2.21 -7.69 -21.81
CA CYS A 149 -1.44 -6.47 -21.98
C CYS A 149 -1.46 -6.10 -23.46
N LYS A 150 -1.90 -4.89 -23.77
CA LYS A 150 -1.94 -4.33 -25.12
C LYS A 150 -1.01 -3.13 -25.22
N ARG A 151 -0.39 -2.92 -26.38
CA ARG A 151 0.21 -1.63 -26.70
C ARG A 151 -0.91 -0.62 -26.89
N CYS A 152 -0.66 0.63 -26.51
CA CYS A 152 -1.64 1.69 -26.54
C CYS A 152 -0.93 3.00 -26.88
N VAL A 153 -1.52 3.82 -27.74
CA VAL A 153 -0.95 5.11 -28.13
C VAL A 153 -1.81 6.24 -27.59
N HIS A 154 -1.20 7.20 -26.91
CA HIS A 154 -1.89 8.43 -26.54
C HIS A 154 -2.12 9.28 -27.77
N ARG A 155 -3.39 9.58 -28.08
CA ARG A 155 -3.80 10.23 -29.34
C ARG A 155 -3.12 11.58 -29.58
N VAL A 156 -2.85 12.35 -28.52
CA VAL A 156 -2.29 13.71 -28.63
C VAL A 156 -0.76 13.70 -28.67
N SER A 157 -0.10 12.97 -27.76
CA SER A 157 1.37 12.97 -27.69
C SER A 157 2.03 11.94 -28.59
N VAL A 158 1.25 11.01 -29.15
CA VAL A 158 1.71 9.88 -29.97
C VAL A 158 2.67 8.97 -29.20
N MET A 159 2.65 9.04 -27.87
CA MET A 159 3.51 8.23 -27.00
C MET A 159 2.92 6.83 -26.83
N ASP A 160 3.78 5.81 -26.91
CA ASP A 160 3.44 4.41 -26.66
C ASP A 160 3.38 4.09 -25.16
N TYR A 161 2.37 3.31 -24.79
CA TYR A 161 2.12 2.80 -23.46
C TYR A 161 1.76 1.32 -23.53
N ALA A 162 1.98 0.60 -22.43
CA ALA A 162 1.44 -0.73 -22.22
C ALA A 162 0.25 -0.62 -21.27
N VAL A 163 -0.91 -1.14 -21.67
CA VAL A 163 -2.13 -1.14 -20.86
C VAL A 163 -2.60 -2.56 -20.62
N LYS A 164 -2.91 -2.85 -19.36
CA LYS A 164 -3.42 -4.14 -18.93
C LYS A 164 -4.94 -4.10 -18.92
N VAL A 165 -5.55 -4.88 -19.81
CA VAL A 165 -7.01 -5.08 -19.88
C VAL A 165 -7.35 -6.31 -19.05
N THR A 166 -8.11 -6.13 -17.99
CA THR A 166 -8.63 -7.24 -17.17
C THR A 166 -10.04 -7.61 -17.63
N SER A 167 -10.33 -8.91 -17.75
CA SER A 167 -11.71 -9.35 -17.95
C SER A 167 -12.47 -9.14 -16.64
N GLN A 168 -13.54 -8.34 -16.64
CA GLN A 168 -14.36 -8.11 -15.43
C GLN A 168 -15.22 -9.32 -15.01
N TYR A 169 -15.01 -10.50 -15.58
CA TYR A 169 -15.83 -11.67 -15.29
C TYR A 169 -14.97 -12.83 -14.81
N THR A 170 -15.06 -13.14 -13.53
CA THR A 170 -15.39 -14.47 -12.97
C THR A 170 -15.42 -14.35 -11.44
N LEU A 171 -16.59 -14.03 -10.88
CA LEU A 171 -16.96 -14.47 -9.55
C LEU A 171 -17.41 -15.94 -9.69
N ILE A 172 -16.75 -16.86 -9.00
CA ILE A 172 -17.36 -18.11 -8.51
C ILE A 172 -17.16 -18.13 -7.00
#